data_AF-A0A2S3X8X9-F1
#
_entry.id   AF-A0A2S3X8X9-F1
#
_cell.length_a   1.000
_cell.length_b   1.000
_cell.length_c   1.000
_cell.angle_alpha   90.00
_cell.angle_beta   90.00
_cell.angle_gamma   90.00
#
_symmetry.space_group_name_H-M   'P 1'
#
loop_
_entity.id
_entity.type
_entity.pdbx_description
1 polymer ?
#
loop_
_entity_poly.entity_id
_entity_poly.type
_entity_poly.pdbx_seq_one_letter_code
_entity_poly.pdbx_strand_id
1 'polypeptide(L)'
;MLDVMRKQWDAIDPPGLNTLATPLQQDAFTWLSDSARQRMLADAHFALRSNADLRKQRWISYLQSFGRVFGPLAVLGWPVALAATGAGLAETGLDIDQAINGHTTAERQSGFVAAILCAINTLFNASLLREAGLNVDGEMRLPETDEATALPEPEPGNATAGELLAWVPEAYAPSEPGKLLEALENNDILSSVPGDIRFQGVIMERGKHYAMVGDLTYQVRFIGELDTWAIIDPENPFSFTQTMPLRLDADGNWKIAERLRLNGGTPRFLLKAWGRLHPRPKLPALEPTPYEVPHAQATALREAANGDQDIALTYNAEPPYRLYRKLRDDLAADARQFFLNFEPRPRPQLPELPLAAPTSPFFRELYRHSEGLVVGESHVERGARQFLVSNMGQLHKAGVKVIYLEHFLTDFHQAELDLFNQTGTLPEALRQYVADLDALASQFEVTPYTLKKVLYAAHAQGVRAQAIDCLASYRQAWHEKPSSTIRQEMMNFFAHRVIAIDQASRGPSKWVALVGNSHANNFMGIAGLAEMEGAIGLRVEDIEVGQSGGIGVDPGHTFEEDGMAAWIKSDLRLQVPISRPWM
;
A
#
# COMPACT_ATOMS: atom_id res chain seq x y z
N MET A 1 38.66 -43.32 -26.65
CA MET A 1 39.77 -42.43 -27.11
C MET A 1 41.14 -43.09 -26.97
N LEU A 2 41.44 -43.78 -25.85
CA LEU A 2 42.72 -44.47 -25.63
C LEU A 2 43.02 -45.61 -26.63
N ASP A 3 42.03 -46.37 -27.10
CA ASP A 3 42.23 -47.44 -28.11
C ASP A 3 42.53 -46.93 -29.53
N VAL A 4 42.08 -45.72 -29.88
CA VAL A 4 42.37 -45.08 -31.17
C VAL A 4 43.80 -44.56 -31.17
N MET A 5 44.25 -43.97 -30.05
CA MET A 5 45.63 -43.49 -29.90
C MET A 5 46.66 -44.63 -29.91
N ARG A 6 46.33 -45.79 -29.34
CA ARG A 6 47.25 -46.94 -29.31
C ARG A 6 47.50 -47.56 -30.68
N LYS A 7 46.49 -47.60 -31.57
CA LYS A 7 46.62 -48.13 -32.94
C LYS A 7 47.34 -47.18 -33.91
N GLN A 8 47.37 -45.88 -33.60
CA GLN A 8 47.93 -44.86 -34.49
C GLN A 8 49.39 -44.51 -34.18
N TRP A 9 49.93 -44.94 -33.03
CA TRP A 9 51.30 -44.62 -32.61
C TRP A 9 52.38 -45.35 -33.43
N ASP A 10 52.06 -46.53 -33.96
CA ASP A 10 52.98 -47.33 -34.79
C ASP A 10 52.85 -47.05 -36.30
N ALA A 11 52.01 -46.10 -36.71
CA ALA A 11 51.84 -45.73 -38.11
C ALA A 11 52.94 -44.74 -38.53
N ILE A 12 53.63 -45.03 -39.64
CA ILE A 12 54.68 -44.17 -40.21
C ILE A 12 54.16 -42.77 -40.56
N ASP A 13 52.88 -42.67 -40.96
CA ASP A 13 52.12 -41.42 -41.09
C ASP A 13 50.74 -41.61 -40.44
N PRO A 14 50.54 -41.21 -39.18
CA PRO A 14 49.26 -41.37 -38.50
C PRO A 14 48.20 -40.44 -39.14
N PRO A 15 47.10 -40.96 -39.71
CA PRO A 15 46.06 -40.12 -40.28
C PRO A 15 45.41 -39.28 -39.17
N GLY A 16 45.54 -37.96 -39.27
CA GLY A 16 45.01 -37.00 -38.30
C GLY A 16 46.04 -36.05 -37.67
N LEU A 17 47.34 -36.34 -37.80
CA LEU A 17 48.40 -35.41 -37.39
C LEU A 17 48.77 -34.47 -38.53
N ASN A 18 48.84 -33.17 -38.24
CA ASN A 18 49.19 -32.11 -39.18
C ASN A 18 48.35 -32.10 -40.48
N THR A 19 47.06 -32.39 -40.39
CA THR A 19 46.15 -32.49 -41.56
C THR A 19 46.02 -31.22 -42.38
N LEU A 20 46.28 -30.06 -41.78
CA LEU A 20 46.26 -28.76 -42.45
C LEU A 20 47.59 -28.43 -43.15
N ALA A 21 48.70 -29.08 -42.75
CA ALA A 21 50.04 -28.93 -43.30
C ALA A 21 50.44 -27.47 -43.64
N THR A 22 50.07 -26.52 -42.76
CA THR A 22 50.18 -25.10 -43.07
C THR A 22 51.64 -24.64 -42.96
N PRO A 23 52.28 -24.17 -44.05
CA PRO A 23 53.63 -23.61 -43.96
C PRO A 23 53.61 -22.29 -43.20
N LEU A 24 54.54 -22.13 -42.25
CA LEU A 24 54.67 -20.90 -41.48
C LEU A 24 55.28 -19.79 -42.35
N GLN A 25 54.56 -18.68 -42.51
CA GLN A 25 55.05 -17.50 -43.24
C GLN A 25 55.86 -16.53 -42.37
N GLN A 26 56.03 -16.86 -41.08
CA GLN A 26 56.78 -16.07 -40.10
C GLN A 26 57.62 -16.99 -39.21
N ASP A 27 58.49 -16.39 -38.41
CA ASP A 27 59.31 -17.11 -37.43
C ASP A 27 58.45 -17.93 -36.45
N ALA A 28 58.98 -19.09 -36.06
CA ALA A 28 58.28 -20.07 -35.24
C ALA A 28 57.92 -19.54 -33.84
N PHE A 29 58.79 -18.75 -33.21
CA PHE A 29 58.50 -18.17 -31.89
C PHE A 29 57.44 -17.07 -31.99
N THR A 30 57.47 -16.28 -33.06
CA THR A 30 56.45 -15.27 -33.35
C THR A 30 55.09 -15.93 -33.57
N TRP A 31 55.03 -16.99 -34.38
CA TRP A 31 53.81 -17.77 -34.60
C TRP A 31 53.27 -18.43 -33.33
N LEU A 32 54.14 -19.02 -32.50
CA LEU A 32 53.74 -19.62 -31.22
C LEU A 32 53.21 -18.56 -30.24
N SER A 33 53.87 -17.39 -30.18
CA SER A 33 53.44 -16.26 -29.35
C SER A 33 52.07 -15.74 -29.78
N ASP A 34 51.88 -15.50 -31.08
CA ASP A 34 50.61 -15.04 -31.63
C ASP A 34 49.50 -16.07 -31.43
N SER A 35 49.80 -17.36 -31.62
CA SER A 35 48.85 -18.46 -31.40
C SER A 35 48.47 -18.58 -29.93
N ALA A 36 49.44 -18.47 -29.01
CA ALA A 36 49.18 -18.47 -27.57
C ALA A 36 48.35 -17.26 -27.14
N ARG A 37 48.65 -16.07 -27.68
CA ARG A 37 47.89 -14.84 -27.43
C ARG A 37 46.47 -14.93 -27.98
N GLN A 38 46.28 -15.42 -29.20
CA GLN A 38 44.95 -15.65 -29.77
C GLN A 38 44.15 -16.66 -28.95
N ARG A 39 44.79 -17.74 -28.50
CA ARG A 39 44.16 -18.72 -27.62
C ARG A 39 43.77 -18.11 -26.28
N MET A 40 44.65 -17.34 -25.63
CA MET A 40 44.32 -16.63 -24.39
C MET A 40 43.17 -15.63 -24.58
N LEU A 41 43.11 -14.93 -25.71
CA LEU A 41 42.01 -14.02 -26.04
C LEU A 41 40.69 -14.78 -26.28
N ALA A 42 40.74 -15.92 -26.96
CA ALA A 42 39.58 -16.78 -27.16
C ALA A 42 39.09 -17.38 -25.83
N ASP A 43 40.01 -17.85 -24.98
CA ASP A 43 39.71 -18.36 -23.64
C ASP A 43 39.15 -17.25 -22.75
N ALA A 44 39.67 -16.02 -22.84
CA ALA A 44 39.13 -14.86 -22.12
C ALA A 44 37.73 -14.46 -22.63
N HIS A 45 37.49 -14.49 -23.94
CA HIS A 45 36.15 -14.25 -24.51
C HIS A 45 35.15 -15.34 -24.12
N PHE A 46 35.60 -16.58 -23.95
CA PHE A 46 34.76 -17.68 -23.48
C PHE A 46 34.51 -17.61 -21.96
N ALA A 47 35.52 -17.24 -21.17
CA ALA A 47 35.43 -17.22 -19.70
C ALA A 47 34.82 -15.93 -19.13
N LEU A 48 34.95 -14.80 -19.82
CA LEU A 48 34.50 -13.49 -19.36
C LEU A 48 33.15 -13.13 -19.97
N ARG A 49 32.20 -12.69 -19.14
CA ARG A 49 30.91 -12.15 -19.59
C ARG A 49 31.04 -10.67 -19.92
N SER A 50 30.46 -10.25 -21.04
CA SER A 50 30.33 -8.83 -21.33
C SER A 50 29.32 -8.17 -20.38
N ASN A 51 29.46 -6.86 -20.14
CA ASN A 51 28.48 -6.10 -19.38
C ASN A 51 27.09 -6.08 -20.05
N ALA A 52 27.01 -6.38 -21.35
CA ALA A 52 25.75 -6.57 -22.06
C ALA A 52 25.11 -7.93 -21.69
N ASP A 53 25.89 -9.00 -21.66
CA ASP A 53 25.42 -10.34 -21.24
C ASP A 53 24.96 -10.33 -19.79
N LEU A 54 25.73 -9.71 -18.89
CA LEU A 54 25.34 -9.55 -17.48
C LEU A 54 24.07 -8.70 -17.30
N ARG A 55 23.80 -7.75 -18.21
CA ARG A 55 22.53 -7.00 -18.20
C ARG A 55 21.37 -7.87 -18.68
N LYS A 56 21.53 -8.62 -19.77
CA LYS A 56 20.50 -9.55 -20.26
C LYS A 56 20.12 -10.57 -19.20
N GLN A 57 21.11 -11.18 -18.53
CA GLN A 57 20.86 -12.15 -17.45
C GLN A 57 20.12 -11.53 -16.25
N ARG A 58 20.45 -10.30 -15.87
CA ARG A 58 19.70 -9.57 -14.83
C ARG A 58 18.26 -9.29 -15.25
N TRP A 59 18.04 -8.85 -16.49
CA TRP A 59 16.71 -8.61 -17.03
C TRP A 59 15.86 -9.88 -17.04
N ILE A 60 16.41 -11.01 -17.49
CA ILE A 60 15.75 -12.33 -17.43
C ILE A 60 15.35 -12.64 -15.98
N SER A 61 16.27 -12.48 -15.01
CA SER A 61 15.97 -12.77 -13.60
C SER A 61 14.90 -11.84 -13.00
N TYR A 62 14.91 -10.54 -13.34
CA TYR A 62 13.92 -9.58 -12.86
C TYR A 62 12.53 -9.85 -13.45
N LEU A 63 12.46 -10.15 -14.75
CA LEU A 63 11.20 -10.48 -15.41
C LEU A 63 10.62 -11.79 -14.88
N GLN A 64 11.45 -12.82 -14.68
CA GLN A 64 11.02 -14.07 -14.02
C GLN A 64 10.49 -13.84 -12.60
N SER A 65 11.15 -12.98 -11.83
CA SER A 65 10.72 -12.63 -10.47
C SER A 65 9.41 -11.85 -10.47
N PHE A 66 9.28 -10.88 -11.39
CA PHE A 66 8.05 -10.13 -11.61
C PHE A 66 6.90 -11.05 -12.01
N GLY A 67 7.12 -11.95 -12.98
CA GLY A 67 6.12 -12.90 -13.45
C GLY A 67 5.60 -13.83 -12.35
N ARG A 68 6.45 -14.28 -11.43
CA ARG A 68 6.05 -15.11 -10.28
C ARG A 68 5.14 -14.39 -9.28
N VAL A 69 5.32 -13.08 -9.11
CA VAL A 69 4.54 -12.28 -8.16
C VAL A 69 3.27 -11.76 -8.81
N PHE A 70 3.37 -11.21 -10.02
CA PHE A 70 2.30 -10.46 -10.67
C PHE A 70 1.50 -11.29 -11.68
N GLY A 71 2.05 -12.39 -12.20
CA GLY A 71 1.32 -13.30 -13.09
C GLY A 71 0.00 -13.80 -12.48
N PRO A 72 0.00 -14.35 -11.25
CA PRO A 72 -1.24 -14.76 -10.57
C PRO A 72 -2.22 -13.61 -10.29
N LEU A 73 -1.72 -12.36 -10.25
CA LEU A 73 -2.51 -11.16 -9.98
C LEU A 73 -3.15 -10.56 -11.24
N ALA A 74 -2.87 -11.08 -12.44
CA ALA A 74 -3.46 -10.61 -13.70
C ALA A 74 -4.99 -10.65 -13.70
N VAL A 75 -5.60 -11.57 -12.94
CA VAL A 75 -7.06 -11.70 -12.76
C VAL A 75 -7.68 -10.48 -12.06
N LEU A 76 -6.89 -9.67 -11.33
CA LEU A 76 -7.39 -8.52 -10.59
C LEU A 76 -7.81 -7.34 -11.48
N GLY A 77 -7.41 -7.33 -12.76
CA GLY A 77 -7.90 -6.34 -13.72
C GLY A 77 -6.99 -6.17 -14.95
N TRP A 78 -7.57 -5.59 -16.00
CA TRP A 78 -6.92 -5.43 -17.30
C TRP A 78 -5.55 -4.70 -17.27
N PRO A 79 -5.27 -3.71 -16.39
CA PRO A 79 -3.95 -3.07 -16.40
C PRO A 79 -2.84 -4.00 -15.93
N VAL A 80 -3.15 -4.87 -14.96
CA VAL A 80 -2.18 -5.87 -14.45
C VAL A 80 -1.99 -6.97 -15.49
N ALA A 81 -3.07 -7.44 -16.12
CA ALA A 81 -2.98 -8.37 -17.24
C ALA A 81 -2.18 -7.81 -18.42
N LEU A 82 -2.28 -6.50 -18.70
CA LEU A 82 -1.55 -5.84 -19.78
C LEU A 82 -0.06 -5.75 -19.46
N ALA A 83 0.28 -5.32 -18.24
CA ALA A 83 1.66 -5.29 -17.77
C ALA A 83 2.28 -6.69 -17.75
N ALA A 84 1.55 -7.70 -17.25
CA ALA A 84 1.98 -9.09 -17.24
C ALA A 84 2.20 -9.64 -18.66
N THR A 85 1.31 -9.31 -19.60
CA THR A 85 1.44 -9.71 -21.01
C THR A 85 2.64 -9.03 -21.68
N GLY A 86 2.84 -7.73 -21.47
CA GLY A 86 4.00 -7.00 -22.01
C GLY A 86 5.33 -7.50 -21.45
N ALA A 87 5.40 -7.74 -20.13
CA ALA A 87 6.55 -8.34 -19.48
C ALA A 87 6.83 -9.76 -20.00
N GLY A 88 5.78 -10.57 -20.14
CA GLY A 88 5.88 -11.94 -20.67
C GLY A 88 6.37 -12.00 -22.13
N LEU A 89 5.95 -11.05 -22.98
CA LEU A 89 6.48 -10.93 -24.36
C LEU A 89 7.97 -10.58 -24.37
N ALA A 90 8.40 -9.63 -23.52
CA ALA A 90 9.80 -9.24 -23.40
C ALA A 90 10.68 -10.38 -22.84
N GLU A 91 10.18 -11.07 -21.81
CA GLU A 91 10.83 -12.24 -21.21
C GLU A 91 10.97 -13.38 -22.22
N THR A 92 9.89 -13.71 -22.94
CA THR A 92 9.91 -14.72 -24.00
C THR A 92 10.97 -14.40 -25.06
N GLY A 93 11.11 -13.13 -25.46
CA GLY A 93 12.16 -12.71 -26.41
C GLY A 93 13.57 -12.91 -25.87
N LEU A 94 13.81 -12.59 -24.60
CA LEU A 94 15.11 -12.78 -23.94
C LEU A 94 15.44 -14.26 -23.70
N ASP A 95 14.43 -15.08 -23.36
CA ASP A 95 14.59 -16.51 -23.17
C ASP A 95 14.86 -17.23 -24.50
N ILE A 96 14.25 -16.79 -25.60
CA ILE A 96 14.57 -17.26 -26.97
C ILE A 96 16.01 -16.87 -27.34
N ASP A 97 16.44 -15.64 -27.05
CA ASP A 97 17.83 -15.22 -27.27
C ASP A 97 18.80 -16.09 -26.46
N GLN A 98 18.47 -16.43 -25.21
CA GLN A 98 19.28 -17.33 -24.40
C GLN A 98 19.26 -18.78 -24.93
N ALA A 99 18.14 -19.25 -25.48
CA ALA A 99 18.02 -20.56 -26.09
C ALA A 99 18.92 -20.73 -27.33
N ILE A 100 19.09 -19.66 -28.12
CA ILE A 100 19.89 -19.66 -29.34
C ILE A 100 21.36 -19.32 -29.05
N ASN A 101 21.59 -18.23 -28.32
CA ASN A 101 22.91 -17.60 -28.15
C ASN A 101 23.57 -17.91 -26.79
N GLY A 102 22.98 -18.78 -25.97
CA GLY A 102 23.56 -19.19 -24.69
C GLY A 102 24.97 -19.77 -24.84
N HIS A 103 25.88 -19.37 -23.94
CA HIS A 103 27.31 -19.72 -24.01
C HIS A 103 27.56 -21.19 -23.65
N THR A 104 26.68 -21.78 -22.85
CA THR A 104 26.74 -23.19 -22.46
C THR A 104 25.50 -23.95 -22.92
N THR A 105 25.62 -25.27 -23.06
CA THR A 105 24.49 -26.14 -23.36
C THR A 105 23.40 -26.07 -22.28
N ALA A 106 23.78 -25.90 -21.01
CA ALA A 106 22.84 -25.73 -19.91
C ALA A 106 22.02 -24.43 -20.03
N GLU A 107 22.67 -23.31 -20.41
CA GLU A 107 21.97 -22.02 -20.61
C GLU A 107 21.00 -22.07 -21.80
N ARG A 108 21.39 -22.73 -22.90
CA ARG A 108 20.50 -22.91 -24.04
C ARG A 108 19.28 -23.76 -23.69
N GLN A 109 19.49 -24.81 -22.88
CA GLN A 109 18.39 -25.64 -22.39
C GLN A 109 17.48 -24.87 -21.42
N SER A 110 18.03 -24.05 -20.52
CA SER A 110 17.23 -23.24 -19.59
C SER A 110 16.42 -22.19 -20.33
N GLY A 111 17.01 -21.50 -21.31
CA GLY A 111 16.31 -20.52 -22.15
C GLY A 111 15.16 -21.17 -22.93
N PHE A 112 15.37 -22.37 -23.48
CA PHE A 112 14.32 -23.11 -24.18
C PHE A 112 13.12 -23.46 -23.27
N VAL A 113 13.37 -23.98 -22.07
CA VAL A 113 12.31 -24.30 -21.11
C VAL A 113 11.58 -23.04 -20.63
N ALA A 114 12.34 -21.97 -20.34
CA ALA A 114 11.78 -20.71 -19.87
C ALA A 114 10.89 -20.05 -20.94
N ALA A 115 11.33 -20.03 -22.20
CA ALA A 115 10.54 -19.50 -23.31
C ALA A 115 9.19 -20.20 -23.48
N ILE A 116 9.13 -21.53 -23.31
CA ILE A 116 7.87 -22.29 -23.39
C ILE A 116 6.93 -21.91 -22.25
N LEU A 117 7.42 -21.92 -21.00
CA LEU A 117 6.61 -21.59 -19.83
C LEU A 117 6.12 -20.14 -19.88
N CYS A 118 6.98 -19.21 -20.31
CA CYS A 118 6.65 -17.80 -20.45
C CYS A 118 5.63 -17.56 -21.57
N ALA A 119 5.77 -18.23 -22.71
CA ALA A 119 4.79 -18.14 -23.81
C ALA A 119 3.40 -18.62 -23.36
N ILE A 120 3.33 -19.73 -22.61
CA ILE A 120 2.07 -20.22 -22.05
C ILE A 120 1.45 -19.20 -21.09
N ASN A 121 2.23 -18.69 -20.13
CA ASN A 121 1.76 -17.70 -19.17
C ASN A 121 1.30 -16.40 -19.85
N THR A 122 2.03 -15.95 -20.87
CA THR A 122 1.68 -14.77 -21.68
C THR A 122 0.35 -14.98 -22.41
N LEU A 123 0.12 -16.17 -22.97
CA LEU A 123 -1.15 -16.49 -23.63
C LEU A 123 -2.34 -16.48 -22.67
N PHE A 124 -2.17 -17.02 -21.45
CA PHE A 124 -3.21 -16.96 -20.41
C PHE A 124 -3.51 -15.52 -19.95
N ASN A 125 -2.47 -14.70 -19.78
CA ASN A 125 -2.67 -13.28 -19.42
C ASN A 125 -3.31 -12.49 -20.57
N ALA A 126 -2.94 -12.79 -21.81
CA ALA A 126 -3.53 -12.19 -23.00
C ALA A 126 -5.01 -12.59 -23.19
N SER A 127 -5.43 -13.80 -22.82
CA SER A 127 -6.84 -14.19 -22.89
C SER A 127 -7.71 -13.38 -21.91
N LEU A 128 -7.18 -13.03 -20.73
CA LEU A 128 -7.86 -12.15 -19.78
C LEU A 128 -8.05 -10.73 -20.33
N LEU A 129 -7.11 -10.23 -21.15
CA LEU A 129 -7.25 -8.94 -21.84
C LEU A 129 -8.37 -8.98 -22.88
N ARG A 130 -8.49 -10.08 -23.60
CA ARG A 130 -9.56 -10.28 -24.59
C ARG A 130 -10.94 -10.32 -23.93
N GLU A 131 -11.07 -10.98 -22.77
CA GLU A 131 -12.31 -10.94 -21.98
C GLU A 131 -12.63 -9.54 -21.44
N ALA A 132 -11.61 -8.73 -21.18
CA ALA A 132 -11.76 -7.32 -20.78
C ALA A 132 -12.04 -6.36 -21.96
N GLY A 133 -12.23 -6.86 -23.18
CA GLY A 133 -12.60 -6.05 -24.35
C GLY A 133 -11.44 -5.38 -25.09
N LEU A 134 -10.19 -5.74 -24.81
CA LEU A 134 -9.01 -5.25 -25.55
C LEU A 134 -8.76 -6.12 -26.79
N ASN A 135 -8.84 -5.51 -27.98
CA ASN A 135 -8.49 -6.18 -29.24
C ASN A 135 -7.00 -6.01 -29.58
N VAL A 136 -6.53 -6.82 -30.54
CA VAL A 136 -5.12 -6.90 -30.98
C VAL A 136 -4.57 -5.55 -31.48
N ASP A 137 -5.45 -4.63 -31.88
CA ASP A 137 -5.12 -3.28 -32.37
C ASP A 137 -5.00 -2.24 -31.24
N GLY A 138 -5.16 -2.63 -29.97
CA GLY A 138 -5.10 -1.73 -28.81
C GLY A 138 -6.39 -0.92 -28.57
N GLU A 139 -7.44 -1.16 -29.36
CA GLU A 139 -8.75 -0.56 -29.16
C GLU A 139 -9.55 -1.33 -28.09
N MET A 140 -10.02 -0.61 -27.08
CA MET A 140 -10.91 -1.12 -26.03
C MET A 140 -12.36 -1.01 -26.53
N ARG A 141 -12.98 -2.15 -26.85
CA ARG A 141 -14.43 -2.18 -27.09
C ARG A 141 -15.10 -2.26 -25.73
N LEU A 142 -15.56 -1.11 -25.24
CA LEU A 142 -16.39 -1.05 -24.03
C LEU A 142 -17.61 -1.95 -24.23
N PRO A 143 -17.93 -2.87 -23.30
CA PRO A 143 -19.22 -3.53 -23.32
C PRO A 143 -20.30 -2.46 -23.15
N GLU A 144 -21.25 -2.42 -24.08
CA GLU A 144 -22.50 -1.66 -23.94
C GLU A 144 -23.16 -2.11 -22.62
N THR A 145 -22.97 -1.31 -21.59
CA THR A 145 -23.66 -1.43 -20.31
C THR A 145 -24.54 -0.21 -20.24
N ASP A 146 -25.85 -0.46 -20.12
CA ASP A 146 -26.89 0.57 -20.07
C ASP A 146 -26.45 1.75 -19.20
N GLU A 147 -26.41 2.91 -19.84
CA GLU A 147 -25.95 4.17 -19.27
C GLU A 147 -26.78 4.55 -18.04
N ALA A 148 -26.24 4.28 -16.86
CA ALA A 148 -26.51 5.12 -15.70
C ALA A 148 -25.52 6.30 -15.76
N THR A 149 -26.03 7.45 -16.22
CA THR A 149 -25.36 8.76 -16.32
C THR A 149 -24.37 9.02 -15.17
N ALA A 150 -23.08 8.83 -15.43
CA ALA A 150 -21.99 9.43 -14.67
C ALA A 150 -21.55 10.70 -15.40
N LEU A 151 -21.66 11.84 -14.72
CA LEU A 151 -21.18 13.13 -15.23
C LEU A 151 -19.66 13.05 -15.48
N PRO A 152 -19.14 13.58 -16.61
CA PRO A 152 -17.72 13.54 -16.91
C PRO A 152 -16.95 14.48 -15.96
N GLU A 153 -16.02 13.92 -15.18
CA GLU A 153 -15.00 14.71 -14.49
C GLU A 153 -14.05 15.33 -15.52
N PRO A 154 -13.64 16.61 -15.36
CA PRO A 154 -12.69 17.24 -16.27
C PRO A 154 -11.29 16.63 -16.11
N GLU A 155 -10.67 16.30 -17.25
CA GLU A 155 -9.28 15.84 -17.35
C GLU A 155 -8.32 16.84 -16.66
N PRO A 156 -7.60 16.44 -15.59
CA PRO A 156 -6.69 17.35 -14.91
C PRO A 156 -5.38 17.49 -15.71
N GLY A 157 -4.95 18.73 -15.96
CA GLY A 157 -3.71 19.05 -16.67
C GLY A 157 -2.43 18.52 -15.98
N ASN A 158 -1.26 18.71 -16.60
CA ASN A 158 0.01 18.21 -16.05
C ASN A 158 0.32 18.74 -14.63
N ALA A 159 0.99 17.93 -13.81
CA ALA A 159 1.47 18.34 -12.49
C ALA A 159 2.54 19.43 -12.60
N THR A 160 2.52 20.41 -11.69
CA THR A 160 3.51 21.49 -11.68
C THR A 160 4.78 21.08 -10.92
N ALA A 161 5.91 21.76 -11.20
CA ALA A 161 7.18 21.50 -10.51
C ALA A 161 7.11 21.73 -8.99
N GLY A 162 6.32 22.71 -8.52
CA GLY A 162 6.11 22.99 -7.10
C GLY A 162 5.30 21.90 -6.40
N GLU A 163 4.29 21.35 -7.07
CA GLU A 163 3.52 20.20 -6.59
C GLU A 163 4.40 18.96 -6.44
N LEU A 164 5.23 18.67 -7.45
CA LEU A 164 6.17 17.55 -7.43
C LEU A 164 7.15 17.64 -6.25
N LEU A 165 7.69 18.83 -5.98
CA LEU A 165 8.61 19.06 -4.85
C LEU A 165 7.97 18.82 -3.48
N ALA A 166 6.68 19.16 -3.32
CA ALA A 166 5.94 18.89 -2.09
C ALA A 166 5.62 17.38 -1.90
N TRP A 167 5.75 16.55 -2.93
CA TRP A 167 5.46 15.12 -2.89
C TRP A 167 6.67 14.25 -2.57
N VAL A 168 7.88 14.79 -2.70
CA VAL A 168 9.13 14.08 -2.41
C VAL A 168 9.30 13.97 -0.89
N PRO A 169 9.48 12.75 -0.31
CA PRO A 169 9.75 12.61 1.12
C PRO A 169 11.00 13.40 1.50
N GLU A 170 11.06 13.93 2.72
CA GLU A 170 12.15 14.83 3.16
C GLU A 170 13.55 14.25 2.93
N ALA A 171 13.71 12.93 3.11
CA ALA A 171 14.96 12.21 2.83
C ALA A 171 15.43 12.25 1.35
N TYR A 172 14.53 12.59 0.43
CA TYR A 172 14.77 12.73 -1.01
C TYR A 172 14.56 14.16 -1.51
N ALA A 173 14.16 15.09 -0.63
CA ALA A 173 13.96 16.49 -0.99
C ALA A 173 15.31 17.10 -1.43
N PRO A 174 15.33 17.98 -2.44
CA PRO A 174 16.56 18.62 -2.87
C PRO A 174 17.13 19.49 -1.74
N SER A 175 18.22 19.02 -1.13
CA SER A 175 19.02 19.82 -0.20
C SER A 175 19.67 21.00 -0.93
N GLU A 176 19.77 22.16 -0.28
CA GLU A 176 20.56 23.26 -0.84
C GLU A 176 22.04 22.85 -0.96
N PRO A 177 22.69 23.10 -2.11
CA PRO A 177 24.08 22.67 -2.35
C PRO A 177 25.05 23.11 -1.24
N GLY A 178 24.85 24.30 -0.67
CA GLY A 178 25.70 24.85 0.40
C GLY A 178 25.75 23.99 1.66
N LYS A 179 24.59 23.53 2.16
CA LYS A 179 24.52 22.68 3.36
C LYS A 179 25.10 21.28 3.14
N LEU A 180 25.01 20.77 1.91
CA LEU A 180 25.58 19.46 1.56
C LEU A 180 27.11 19.54 1.44
N LEU A 181 27.65 20.66 0.94
CA LEU A 181 29.08 20.89 0.83
C LEU A 181 29.76 20.98 2.19
N GLU A 182 29.20 21.75 3.13
CA GLU A 182 29.74 21.88 4.49
C GLU A 182 29.89 20.51 5.19
N ALA A 183 28.94 19.60 4.98
CA ALA A 183 28.97 18.26 5.57
C ALA A 183 29.97 17.30 4.88
N LEU A 184 30.43 17.63 3.68
CA LEU A 184 31.30 16.80 2.84
C LEU A 184 32.73 17.35 2.75
N GLU A 185 33.01 18.46 3.44
CA GLU A 185 34.34 19.05 3.56
C GLU A 185 35.31 18.08 4.22
N ASN A 186 36.50 17.96 3.63
CA ASN A 186 37.57 17.15 4.19
C ASN A 186 38.78 18.03 4.54
N ASN A 187 39.26 17.92 5.78
CA ASN A 187 40.43 18.64 6.29
C ASN A 187 41.75 17.90 6.03
N ASP A 188 41.77 16.93 5.11
CA ASP A 188 42.97 16.21 4.71
C ASP A 188 44.00 17.15 4.06
N ILE A 189 45.19 17.24 4.64
CA ILE A 189 46.33 17.98 4.06
C ILE A 189 46.92 17.14 2.93
N LEU A 190 46.64 17.51 1.68
CA LEU A 190 47.17 16.82 0.51
C LEU A 190 48.65 17.15 0.32
N SER A 191 49.47 16.12 0.13
CA SER A 191 50.94 16.26 0.01
C SER A 191 51.45 16.19 -1.44
N SER A 192 50.55 15.92 -2.39
CA SER A 192 50.87 15.62 -3.79
C SER A 192 50.35 16.69 -4.77
N VAL A 193 51.08 16.89 -5.88
CA VAL A 193 50.74 17.84 -6.95
C VAL A 193 49.86 17.15 -8.00
N PRO A 194 48.86 17.82 -8.61
CA PRO A 194 47.98 17.22 -9.61
C PRO A 194 48.75 16.55 -10.76
N GLY A 195 48.32 15.35 -11.15
CA GLY A 195 48.91 14.56 -12.23
C GLY A 195 48.46 14.96 -13.64
N ASP A 196 49.14 14.39 -14.63
CA ASP A 196 49.09 14.69 -16.08
C ASP A 196 47.68 14.66 -16.73
N ILE A 197 47.60 15.25 -17.93
CA ILE A 197 46.48 15.75 -18.76
C ILE A 197 45.15 14.94 -18.79
N ARG A 198 45.13 13.67 -18.35
CA ARG A 198 43.88 12.86 -18.23
C ARG A 198 43.11 13.05 -16.91
N PHE A 199 43.73 13.66 -15.90
CA PHE A 199 43.14 13.88 -14.57
C PHE A 199 43.18 15.37 -14.17
N GLN A 200 42.86 16.28 -15.11
CA GLN A 200 42.92 17.74 -14.93
C GLN A 200 42.36 18.17 -13.55
N GLY A 201 43.26 18.50 -12.61
CA GLY A 201 42.90 18.99 -11.27
C GLY A 201 42.43 17.94 -10.25
N VAL A 202 42.50 16.64 -10.53
CA VAL A 202 42.18 15.56 -9.57
C VAL A 202 43.46 14.98 -8.97
N ILE A 203 43.57 15.01 -7.64
CA ILE A 203 44.71 14.54 -6.87
C ILE A 203 44.43 13.11 -6.40
N MET A 204 45.38 12.20 -6.61
CA MET A 204 45.28 10.82 -6.15
C MET A 204 46.22 10.59 -4.97
N GLU A 205 45.67 10.28 -3.80
CA GLU A 205 46.45 10.05 -2.59
C GLU A 205 45.90 8.83 -1.84
N ARG A 206 46.78 7.87 -1.51
CA ARG A 206 46.45 6.62 -0.80
C ARG A 206 45.27 5.83 -1.42
N GLY A 207 45.15 5.83 -2.76
CA GLY A 207 44.10 5.11 -3.49
C GLY A 207 42.73 5.80 -3.51
N LYS A 208 42.62 7.01 -2.95
CA LYS A 208 41.45 7.89 -3.04
C LYS A 208 41.72 9.02 -4.03
N HIS A 209 40.65 9.60 -4.57
CA HIS A 209 40.72 10.73 -5.49
C HIS A 209 40.11 11.96 -4.83
N TYR A 210 40.72 13.11 -5.06
CA TYR A 210 40.33 14.39 -4.48
C TYR A 210 40.29 15.46 -5.56
N ALA A 211 39.35 16.40 -5.46
CA ALA A 211 39.31 17.57 -6.33
C ALA A 211 39.12 18.83 -5.50
N MET A 212 39.73 19.93 -5.94
CA MET A 212 39.57 21.23 -5.31
C MET A 212 38.43 21.98 -6.00
N VAL A 213 37.45 22.42 -5.22
CA VAL A 213 36.28 23.18 -5.69
C VAL A 213 36.24 24.47 -4.90
N GLY A 214 36.58 25.59 -5.55
CA GLY A 214 36.90 26.83 -4.83
C GLY A 214 38.20 26.69 -4.04
N ASP A 215 38.16 27.01 -2.74
CA ASP A 215 39.31 26.91 -1.82
C ASP A 215 39.30 25.61 -0.98
N LEU A 216 38.31 24.72 -1.21
CA LEU A 216 38.06 23.54 -0.39
C LEU A 216 38.35 22.24 -1.16
N THR A 217 38.80 21.24 -0.43
CA THR A 217 39.15 19.91 -0.97
C THR A 217 38.06 18.91 -0.65
N TYR A 218 37.61 18.18 -1.67
CA TYR A 218 36.58 17.15 -1.55
C TYR A 218 37.07 15.80 -2.06
N GLN A 219 36.62 14.71 -1.44
CA GLN A 219 36.81 13.38 -2.01
C GLN A 219 35.86 13.21 -3.20
N VAL A 220 36.38 12.70 -4.32
CA VAL A 220 35.64 12.53 -5.57
C VAL A 220 35.71 11.12 -6.12
N ARG A 221 34.75 10.76 -6.96
CA ARG A 221 34.73 9.52 -7.73
C ARG A 221 34.23 9.79 -9.15
N PHE A 222 34.84 9.11 -10.12
CA PHE A 222 34.37 9.13 -11.49
C PHE A 222 33.11 8.26 -11.64
N ILE A 223 32.03 8.83 -12.16
CA ILE A 223 30.76 8.16 -12.45
C ILE A 223 30.67 7.94 -13.96
N GLY A 224 30.82 6.70 -14.40
CA GLY A 224 30.89 6.35 -15.82
C GLY A 224 29.59 6.58 -16.59
N GLU A 225 28.44 6.48 -15.93
CA GLU A 225 27.11 6.72 -16.53
C GLU A 225 26.89 8.20 -16.89
N LEU A 226 27.56 9.10 -16.17
CA LEU A 226 27.47 10.55 -16.36
C LEU A 226 28.71 11.13 -17.02
N ASP A 227 29.72 10.30 -17.29
CA ASP A 227 31.03 10.67 -17.82
C ASP A 227 31.66 11.86 -17.07
N THR A 228 31.50 11.88 -15.74
CA THR A 228 31.99 12.99 -14.92
C THR A 228 32.47 12.58 -13.53
N TRP A 229 33.30 13.41 -12.92
CA TRP A 229 33.66 13.32 -11.50
C TRP A 229 32.52 13.85 -10.64
N ALA A 230 32.30 13.23 -9.48
CA ALA A 230 31.34 13.72 -8.49
C ALA A 230 31.97 13.72 -7.10
N ILE A 231 31.65 14.73 -6.29
CA ILE A 231 31.93 14.75 -4.85
C ILE A 231 31.11 13.65 -4.19
N ILE A 232 31.74 12.90 -3.28
CA ILE A 232 31.14 11.79 -2.54
C ILE A 232 31.36 11.97 -1.04
N ASP A 233 30.52 11.32 -0.24
CA ASP A 233 30.74 11.14 1.20
C ASP A 233 31.93 10.19 1.45
N PRO A 234 32.97 10.62 2.19
CA PRO A 234 34.09 9.76 2.57
C PRO A 234 33.68 8.52 3.40
N GLU A 235 32.65 8.64 4.24
CA GLU A 235 32.13 7.56 5.09
C GLU A 235 31.17 6.64 4.32
N ASN A 236 30.56 7.15 3.24
CA ASN A 236 29.69 6.37 2.36
C ASN A 236 29.93 6.63 0.85
N PRO A 237 31.06 6.17 0.28
CA PRO A 237 31.51 6.51 -1.08
C PRO A 237 30.61 6.01 -2.22
N PHE A 238 29.65 5.14 -1.91
CA PHE A 238 28.75 4.51 -2.88
C PHE A 238 27.29 4.97 -2.75
N SER A 239 27.00 5.95 -1.87
CA SER A 239 25.66 6.53 -1.72
C SER A 239 25.15 7.14 -3.04
N PHE A 240 23.88 6.89 -3.37
CA PHE A 240 23.23 7.47 -4.55
C PHE A 240 22.66 8.87 -4.30
N THR A 241 22.43 9.26 -3.04
CA THR A 241 21.68 10.49 -2.69
C THR A 241 22.58 11.71 -2.43
N GLN A 242 23.84 11.47 -2.02
CA GLN A 242 24.80 12.50 -1.62
C GLN A 242 25.95 12.69 -2.62
N THR A 243 25.66 12.52 -3.91
CA THR A 243 26.64 12.78 -4.97
C THR A 243 26.40 14.15 -5.61
N MET A 244 27.47 14.90 -5.85
CA MET A 244 27.42 16.18 -6.57
C MET A 244 28.34 16.13 -7.78
N PRO A 245 27.78 16.14 -9.02
CA PRO A 245 28.61 16.12 -10.22
C PRO A 245 29.43 17.40 -10.33
N LEU A 246 30.64 17.27 -10.84
CA LEU A 246 31.56 18.37 -11.11
C LEU A 246 31.66 18.61 -12.62
N ARG A 247 32.08 19.81 -13.00
CA ARG A 247 32.43 20.17 -14.37
C ARG A 247 33.56 21.17 -14.36
N LEU A 248 34.47 21.06 -15.31
CA LEU A 248 35.51 22.06 -15.53
C LEU A 248 34.90 23.31 -16.17
N ASP A 249 35.26 24.48 -15.65
CA ASP A 249 34.96 25.75 -16.29
C ASP A 249 35.97 26.10 -17.39
N ALA A 250 35.76 27.25 -18.06
CA ALA A 250 36.63 27.70 -19.15
C ALA A 250 38.08 27.96 -18.71
N ASP A 251 38.30 28.16 -17.41
CA ASP A 251 39.60 28.43 -16.80
C ASP A 251 40.26 27.15 -16.25
N GLY A 252 39.61 25.99 -16.41
CA GLY A 252 40.12 24.69 -15.97
C GLY A 252 39.91 24.39 -14.48
N ASN A 253 39.04 25.13 -13.80
CA ASN A 253 38.70 24.89 -12.39
C ASN A 253 37.45 24.02 -12.26
N TRP A 254 37.42 23.14 -11.26
CA TRP A 254 36.23 22.35 -10.96
C TRP A 254 35.14 23.22 -10.32
N LYS A 255 33.97 23.23 -10.93
CA LYS A 255 32.73 23.79 -10.37
C LYS A 255 31.68 22.71 -10.23
N ILE A 256 30.77 22.90 -9.29
CA ILE A 256 29.62 22.01 -9.10
C ILE A 256 28.71 22.15 -10.32
N ALA A 257 28.46 21.05 -11.00
CA ALA A 257 27.56 21.00 -12.14
C ALA A 257 26.11 20.98 -11.66
N GLU A 258 25.23 21.57 -12.46
CA GLU A 258 23.80 21.51 -12.21
C GLU A 258 23.34 20.05 -12.23
N ARG A 259 22.62 19.62 -11.17
CA ARG A 259 22.08 18.25 -11.11
C ARG A 259 21.14 18.03 -12.29
N LEU A 260 21.40 17.00 -13.09
CA LEU A 260 20.47 16.54 -14.12
C LEU A 260 19.14 16.19 -13.46
N ARG A 261 18.14 17.05 -13.64
CA ARG A 261 16.77 16.78 -13.23
C ARG A 261 16.00 16.25 -14.43
N LEU A 262 15.16 15.24 -14.20
CA LEU A 262 14.09 14.94 -15.15
C LEU A 262 13.07 16.07 -15.04
N ASN A 263 12.99 16.92 -16.07
CA ASN A 263 11.91 17.91 -16.19
C ASN A 263 10.62 17.12 -16.41
N GLY A 264 9.85 16.92 -15.34
CA GLY A 264 8.72 16.00 -15.30
C GLY A 264 7.66 16.22 -16.40
N GLY A 265 7.04 15.13 -16.83
CA GLY A 265 5.97 15.10 -17.83
C GLY A 265 4.96 13.96 -17.62
N THR A 266 4.89 13.42 -16.40
CA THR A 266 4.01 12.28 -16.12
C THR A 266 2.55 12.73 -16.14
N PRO A 267 1.69 12.18 -17.01
CA PRO A 267 0.28 12.51 -17.01
C PRO A 267 -0.38 12.04 -15.70
N ARG A 268 -1.26 12.89 -15.14
CA ARG A 268 -1.79 12.75 -13.77
C ARG A 268 -2.50 11.41 -13.51
N PHE A 269 -3.06 10.75 -14.52
CA PHE A 269 -3.70 9.45 -14.35
C PHE A 269 -2.73 8.35 -13.87
N LEU A 270 -1.43 8.45 -14.19
CA LEU A 270 -0.41 7.51 -13.70
C LEU A 270 -0.09 7.72 -12.20
N LEU A 271 -0.44 8.88 -11.61
CA LEU A 271 -0.26 9.13 -10.17
C LEU A 271 -1.27 8.37 -9.30
N LYS A 272 -2.42 7.95 -9.86
CA LYS A 272 -3.37 7.06 -9.16
C LYS A 272 -2.71 5.70 -8.80
N ALA A 273 -1.75 5.23 -9.62
CA ALA A 273 -0.98 4.02 -9.34
C ALA A 273 0.04 4.17 -8.19
N TRP A 274 0.37 5.41 -7.80
CA TRP A 274 1.26 5.73 -6.68
C TRP A 274 0.50 6.02 -5.37
N GLY A 275 -0.83 5.78 -5.36
CA GLY A 275 -1.66 5.82 -4.15
C GLY A 275 -2.01 7.22 -3.63
N ARG A 276 -1.74 8.30 -4.39
CA ARG A 276 -2.15 9.65 -4.01
C ARG A 276 -3.34 10.12 -4.85
N LEU A 277 -4.52 10.00 -4.25
CA LEU A 277 -5.75 10.63 -4.72
C LEU A 277 -5.61 12.16 -4.54
N HIS A 278 -6.13 12.95 -5.49
CA HIS A 278 -6.28 14.39 -5.27
C HIS A 278 -6.95 14.65 -3.93
N PRO A 279 -6.58 15.73 -3.20
CA PRO A 279 -7.28 16.09 -1.98
C PRO A 279 -8.77 16.18 -2.28
N ARG A 280 -9.58 15.39 -1.58
CA ARG A 280 -11.03 15.42 -1.77
C ARG A 280 -11.56 16.79 -1.34
N PRO A 281 -12.66 17.27 -1.94
CA PRO A 281 -13.27 18.52 -1.50
C PRO A 281 -13.56 18.47 0.00
N LYS A 282 -13.18 19.55 0.70
CA LYS A 282 -13.51 19.72 2.12
C LYS A 282 -15.02 19.83 2.26
N LEU A 283 -15.61 18.92 3.02
CA LEU A 283 -17.01 19.02 3.39
C LEU A 283 -17.16 19.95 4.61
N PRO A 284 -18.26 20.71 4.71
CA PRO A 284 -18.60 21.44 5.94
C PRO A 284 -18.68 20.47 7.12
N ALA A 285 -18.23 20.92 8.28
CA ALA A 285 -18.45 20.20 9.53
C ALA A 285 -19.96 20.05 9.79
N LEU A 286 -20.35 18.95 10.44
CA LEU A 286 -21.74 18.78 10.86
C LEU A 286 -22.04 19.74 12.01
N GLU A 287 -23.30 20.15 12.12
CA GLU A 287 -23.76 20.93 13.28
C GLU A 287 -23.57 20.11 14.56
N PRO A 288 -22.91 20.68 15.59
CA PRO A 288 -22.71 19.98 16.85
C PRO A 288 -24.04 19.64 17.53
N THR A 289 -24.10 18.45 18.10
CA THR A 289 -25.17 18.00 18.98
C THR A 289 -25.04 18.65 20.37
N PRO A 290 -26.11 18.70 21.18
CA PRO A 290 -26.06 19.32 22.51
C PRO A 290 -25.27 18.51 23.54
N TYR A 291 -24.76 17.33 23.19
CA TYR A 291 -24.07 16.42 24.11
C TYR A 291 -22.55 16.39 23.91
N GLU A 292 -22.05 17.15 22.94
CA GLU A 292 -20.64 17.21 22.60
C GLU A 292 -19.89 18.22 23.47
N VAL A 293 -18.64 17.89 23.80
CA VAL A 293 -17.76 18.82 24.50
C VAL A 293 -17.43 20.01 23.57
N PRO A 294 -17.70 21.27 23.99
CA PRO A 294 -17.33 22.42 23.19
C PRO A 294 -15.81 22.48 22.97
N HIS A 295 -15.40 22.91 21.77
CA HIS A 295 -13.98 22.92 21.36
C HIS A 295 -13.05 23.63 22.35
N ALA A 296 -13.52 24.70 23.01
CA ALA A 296 -12.76 25.44 24.02
C ALA A 296 -12.37 24.60 25.27
N GLN A 297 -13.08 23.50 25.54
CA GLN A 297 -12.83 22.60 26.66
C GLN A 297 -12.23 21.25 26.24
N ALA A 298 -12.12 21.00 24.92
CA ALA A 298 -11.63 19.73 24.38
C ALA A 298 -10.18 19.42 24.81
N THR A 299 -9.29 20.41 24.88
CA THR A 299 -7.90 20.18 25.29
C THR A 299 -7.80 19.55 26.69
N ALA A 300 -8.61 20.02 27.64
CA ALA A 300 -8.57 19.54 29.02
C ALA A 300 -9.13 18.11 29.20
N LEU A 301 -9.94 17.63 28.24
CA LEU A 301 -10.57 16.32 28.28
C LEU A 301 -9.98 15.36 27.24
N ARG A 302 -8.93 15.75 26.51
CA ARG A 302 -8.35 14.96 25.40
C ARG A 302 -7.80 13.62 25.87
N GLU A 303 -7.05 13.61 26.97
CA GLU A 303 -6.48 12.38 27.53
C GLU A 303 -7.59 11.43 28.01
N ALA A 304 -8.63 11.97 28.65
CA ALA A 304 -9.82 11.21 29.01
C ALA A 304 -10.57 10.69 27.77
N ALA A 305 -10.66 11.49 26.70
CA ALA A 305 -11.24 11.09 25.43
C ALA A 305 -10.45 9.97 24.73
N ASN A 306 -9.14 9.88 24.98
CA ASN A 306 -8.27 8.81 24.47
C ASN A 306 -8.26 7.58 25.39
N GLY A 307 -8.58 7.74 26.67
CA GLY A 307 -8.88 6.65 27.61
C GLY A 307 -7.96 6.53 28.81
N ASP A 308 -7.13 7.55 29.04
CA ASP A 308 -6.11 7.51 30.09
C ASP A 308 -6.63 8.01 31.46
N GLN A 309 -7.85 8.57 31.53
CA GLN A 309 -8.33 9.35 32.69
C GLN A 309 -9.80 9.11 33.08
N ASP A 310 -10.32 7.89 32.92
CA ASP A 310 -11.72 7.56 33.23
C ASP A 310 -12.10 7.81 34.70
N ILE A 311 -11.16 7.63 35.63
CA ILE A 311 -11.36 7.96 37.05
C ILE A 311 -11.59 9.47 37.23
N ALA A 312 -10.86 10.31 36.51
CA ALA A 312 -11.01 11.76 36.59
C ALA A 312 -12.37 12.22 36.03
N LEU A 313 -12.87 11.58 34.96
CA LEU A 313 -14.23 11.81 34.45
C LEU A 313 -15.29 11.63 35.53
N THR A 314 -15.10 10.64 36.41
CA THR A 314 -16.04 10.35 37.49
C THR A 314 -15.90 11.34 38.66
N TYR A 315 -14.68 11.58 39.13
CA TYR A 315 -14.45 12.21 40.45
C TYR A 315 -13.88 13.63 40.41
N ASN A 316 -13.23 14.04 39.32
CA ASN A 316 -12.56 15.34 39.27
C ASN A 316 -13.60 16.47 39.30
N ALA A 317 -13.43 17.39 40.25
CA ALA A 317 -14.33 18.50 40.49
C ALA A 317 -14.09 19.70 39.54
N GLU A 318 -13.04 19.71 38.73
CA GLU A 318 -12.74 20.81 37.82
C GLU A 318 -13.84 21.05 36.76
N PRO A 319 -14.00 22.28 36.24
CA PRO A 319 -15.10 22.64 35.34
C PRO A 319 -15.29 21.74 34.12
N PRO A 320 -14.23 21.33 33.37
CA PRO A 320 -14.40 20.45 32.20
C PRO A 320 -15.00 19.08 32.57
N TYR A 321 -14.56 18.50 33.69
CA TYR A 321 -15.05 17.20 34.17
C TYR A 321 -16.50 17.29 34.70
N ARG A 322 -16.87 18.42 35.33
CA ARG A 322 -18.28 18.70 35.68
C ARG A 322 -19.14 18.86 34.43
N LEU A 323 -18.64 19.51 33.39
CA LEU A 323 -19.35 19.62 32.11
C LEU A 323 -19.57 18.25 31.49
N TYR A 324 -18.52 17.41 31.41
CA TYR A 324 -18.63 16.03 30.93
C TYR A 324 -19.77 15.28 31.63
N ARG A 325 -19.81 15.29 32.97
CA ARG A 325 -20.86 14.60 33.73
C ARG A 325 -22.24 15.15 33.43
N LYS A 326 -22.38 16.47 33.28
CA LYS A 326 -23.64 17.10 32.87
C LYS A 326 -24.08 16.59 31.48
N LEU A 327 -23.19 16.64 30.49
CA LEU A 327 -23.49 16.19 29.12
C LEU A 327 -23.86 14.69 29.07
N ARG A 328 -23.13 13.87 29.83
CA ARG A 328 -23.41 12.43 30.00
C ARG A 328 -24.79 12.19 30.60
N ASP A 329 -25.13 12.91 31.67
CA ASP A 329 -26.42 12.73 32.36
C ASP A 329 -27.60 13.27 31.52
N ASP A 330 -27.41 14.38 30.80
CA ASP A 330 -28.38 14.90 29.84
C ASP A 330 -28.63 13.88 28.70
N LEU A 331 -27.56 13.36 28.09
CA LEU A 331 -27.63 12.36 27.03
C LEU A 331 -28.31 11.07 27.50
N ALA A 332 -28.00 10.61 28.71
CA ALA A 332 -28.62 9.44 29.33
C ALA A 332 -30.13 9.64 29.53
N ALA A 333 -30.55 10.81 30.02
CA ALA A 333 -31.96 11.14 30.24
C ALA A 333 -32.73 11.20 28.91
N ASP A 334 -32.19 11.90 27.92
CA ASP A 334 -32.83 12.09 26.62
C ASP A 334 -32.90 10.77 25.83
N ALA A 335 -31.85 9.95 25.86
CA ALA A 335 -31.84 8.64 25.22
C ALA A 335 -32.92 7.71 25.81
N ARG A 336 -33.05 7.65 27.13
CA ARG A 336 -34.13 6.90 27.78
C ARG A 336 -35.51 7.38 27.36
N GLN A 337 -35.72 8.69 27.40
CA GLN A 337 -36.99 9.28 27.02
C GLN A 337 -37.34 9.00 25.55
N PHE A 338 -36.33 8.99 24.68
CA PHE A 338 -36.47 8.62 23.28
C PHE A 338 -36.94 7.16 23.12
N PHE A 339 -36.27 6.20 23.76
CA PHE A 339 -36.61 4.78 23.63
C PHE A 339 -37.96 4.40 24.24
N LEU A 340 -38.49 5.16 25.19
CA LEU A 340 -39.86 4.95 25.70
C LEU A 340 -40.94 5.12 24.62
N ASN A 341 -40.67 5.93 23.59
CA ASN A 341 -41.63 6.27 22.54
C ASN A 341 -41.10 5.91 21.14
N PHE A 342 -39.99 5.18 21.05
CA PHE A 342 -39.35 4.88 19.78
C PHE A 342 -40.12 3.79 19.03
N GLU A 343 -40.49 4.09 17.78
CA GLU A 343 -41.07 3.13 16.86
C GLU A 343 -40.03 2.74 15.79
N PRO A 344 -39.62 1.45 15.72
CA PRO A 344 -38.69 0.98 14.71
C PRO A 344 -39.18 1.22 13.29
N ARG A 345 -38.24 1.49 12.38
CA ARG A 345 -38.56 1.57 10.95
C ARG A 345 -38.90 0.19 10.39
N PRO A 346 -39.68 0.11 9.30
CA PRO A 346 -39.92 -1.15 8.59
C PRO A 346 -38.60 -1.86 8.28
N ARG A 347 -38.53 -3.15 8.63
CA ARG A 347 -37.33 -3.96 8.39
C ARG A 347 -37.20 -4.27 6.89
N PRO A 348 -35.99 -4.15 6.32
CA PRO A 348 -35.75 -4.49 4.92
C PRO A 348 -35.91 -5.99 4.69
N GLN A 349 -36.28 -6.39 3.47
CA GLN A 349 -36.29 -7.79 3.10
C GLN A 349 -34.86 -8.33 3.04
N LEU A 350 -34.61 -9.47 3.71
CA LEU A 350 -33.31 -10.11 3.66
C LEU A 350 -33.07 -10.73 2.27
N PRO A 351 -31.87 -10.57 1.70
CA PRO A 351 -31.54 -11.18 0.42
C PRO A 351 -31.57 -12.71 0.55
N GLU A 352 -32.05 -13.41 -0.47
CA GLU A 352 -31.88 -14.86 -0.56
C GLU A 352 -30.39 -15.17 -0.77
N LEU A 353 -29.77 -15.85 0.20
CA LEU A 353 -28.35 -16.18 0.18
C LEU A 353 -28.17 -17.57 -0.41
N PRO A 354 -27.53 -17.72 -1.59
CA PRO A 354 -27.17 -19.05 -2.08
C PRO A 354 -26.11 -19.62 -1.14
N LEU A 355 -26.31 -20.86 -0.68
CA LEU A 355 -25.46 -21.61 0.26
C LEU A 355 -23.94 -21.66 -0.08
N ALA A 356 -23.53 -21.18 -1.26
CA ALA A 356 -22.14 -21.24 -1.76
C ALA A 356 -21.74 -20.04 -2.67
N ALA A 357 -22.46 -18.92 -2.68
CA ALA A 357 -22.12 -17.82 -3.60
C ALA A 357 -20.92 -16.98 -3.10
N PRO A 358 -20.04 -16.51 -4.02
CA PRO A 358 -19.01 -15.53 -3.68
C PRO A 358 -19.63 -14.20 -3.19
N THR A 359 -18.88 -13.41 -2.40
CA THR A 359 -19.35 -12.16 -1.75
C THR A 359 -19.77 -11.03 -2.72
N SER A 360 -19.40 -11.11 -4.00
CA SER A 360 -19.67 -10.04 -4.98
C SER A 360 -21.16 -9.81 -5.33
N PRO A 361 -21.96 -10.84 -5.66
CA PRO A 361 -23.41 -10.68 -5.83
C PRO A 361 -24.13 -10.26 -4.54
N PHE A 362 -23.58 -10.58 -3.37
CA PHE A 362 -24.22 -10.32 -2.07
C PHE A 362 -24.44 -8.81 -1.81
N PHE A 363 -23.42 -7.97 -1.95
CA PHE A 363 -23.58 -6.53 -1.67
C PHE A 363 -24.56 -5.85 -2.61
N ARG A 364 -24.54 -6.23 -3.90
CA ARG A 364 -25.47 -5.68 -4.88
C ARG A 364 -26.90 -6.00 -4.51
N GLU A 365 -27.16 -7.23 -4.05
CA GLU A 365 -28.50 -7.63 -3.63
C GLU A 365 -28.89 -6.99 -2.30
N LEU A 366 -28.00 -6.99 -1.31
CA LEU A 366 -28.23 -6.35 -0.01
C LEU A 366 -28.64 -4.88 -0.16
N TYR A 367 -27.89 -4.13 -0.96
CA TYR A 367 -28.15 -2.70 -1.20
C TYR A 367 -29.24 -2.43 -2.25
N ARG A 368 -29.96 -3.45 -2.73
CA ARG A 368 -31.26 -3.27 -3.41
C ARG A 368 -32.41 -3.15 -2.42
N HIS A 369 -32.27 -3.77 -1.24
CA HIS A 369 -33.32 -3.85 -0.22
C HIS A 369 -33.06 -2.96 1.00
N SER A 370 -31.84 -2.41 1.12
CA SER A 370 -31.43 -1.54 2.23
C SER A 370 -30.51 -0.41 1.77
N GLU A 371 -30.59 0.74 2.41
CA GLU A 371 -29.63 1.84 2.25
C GLU A 371 -28.42 1.70 3.20
N GLY A 372 -28.54 0.87 4.24
CA GLY A 372 -27.53 0.70 5.28
C GLY A 372 -27.15 -0.75 5.56
N LEU A 373 -25.88 -0.96 5.93
CA LEU A 373 -25.38 -2.20 6.52
C LEU A 373 -24.72 -1.90 7.87
N VAL A 374 -25.16 -2.54 8.93
CA VAL A 374 -24.57 -2.40 10.27
C VAL A 374 -23.74 -3.64 10.58
N VAL A 375 -22.42 -3.51 10.57
CA VAL A 375 -21.48 -4.59 10.88
C VAL A 375 -21.20 -4.56 12.38
N GLY A 376 -21.66 -5.61 13.08
CA GLY A 376 -21.32 -5.86 14.47
C GLY A 376 -19.95 -6.52 14.59
N GLU A 377 -19.09 -5.95 15.43
CA GLU A 377 -17.81 -6.53 15.81
C GLU A 377 -17.75 -6.84 17.31
N SER A 378 -17.00 -7.89 17.65
CA SER A 378 -16.37 -8.01 18.97
C SER A 378 -15.03 -7.30 18.91
N HIS A 379 -14.69 -6.51 19.93
CA HIS A 379 -13.49 -5.65 19.90
C HIS A 379 -12.17 -6.43 19.76
N VAL A 380 -12.17 -7.72 20.10
CA VAL A 380 -11.01 -8.62 19.95
C VAL A 380 -11.02 -9.46 18.66
N GLU A 381 -12.14 -9.51 17.95
CA GLU A 381 -12.28 -10.29 16.71
C GLU A 381 -11.73 -9.53 15.50
N ARG A 382 -11.19 -10.26 14.54
CA ARG A 382 -10.51 -9.70 13.35
C ARG A 382 -11.38 -9.74 12.11
N GLY A 383 -12.42 -10.59 12.10
CA GLY A 383 -13.26 -10.88 10.95
C GLY A 383 -13.97 -9.66 10.39
N ALA A 384 -14.54 -8.80 11.24
CA ALA A 384 -15.23 -7.60 10.78
C ALA A 384 -14.28 -6.65 10.03
N ARG A 385 -13.07 -6.45 10.56
CA ARG A 385 -12.04 -5.61 9.95
C ARG A 385 -11.49 -6.25 8.67
N GLN A 386 -11.23 -7.56 8.66
CA GLN A 386 -10.85 -8.30 7.45
C GLN A 386 -11.92 -8.18 6.36
N PHE A 387 -13.20 -8.35 6.73
CA PHE A 387 -14.33 -8.25 5.83
C PHE A 387 -14.39 -6.86 5.19
N LEU A 388 -14.33 -5.79 5.99
CA LEU A 388 -14.35 -4.42 5.48
C LEU A 388 -13.14 -4.10 4.60
N VAL A 389 -11.92 -4.45 5.03
CA VAL A 389 -10.70 -4.23 4.24
C VAL A 389 -10.77 -4.94 2.89
N SER A 390 -11.26 -6.18 2.87
CA SER A 390 -11.29 -7.02 1.66
C SER A 390 -12.41 -6.63 0.70
N ASN A 391 -13.50 -6.03 1.20
CA ASN A 391 -14.71 -5.78 0.42
C ASN A 391 -15.05 -4.29 0.22
N MET A 392 -14.23 -3.36 0.70
CA MET A 392 -14.51 -1.92 0.57
C MET A 392 -14.75 -1.47 -0.88
N GLY A 393 -14.01 -2.02 -1.84
CA GLY A 393 -14.23 -1.73 -3.25
C GLY A 393 -15.58 -2.24 -3.78
N GLN A 394 -16.10 -3.35 -3.23
CA GLN A 394 -17.42 -3.86 -3.59
C GLN A 394 -18.54 -3.05 -2.93
N LEU A 395 -18.35 -2.63 -1.67
CA LEU A 395 -19.23 -1.69 -0.98
C LEU A 395 -19.37 -0.39 -1.77
N HIS A 396 -18.23 0.18 -2.21
CA HIS A 396 -18.23 1.37 -3.04
C HIS A 396 -18.98 1.17 -4.37
N LYS A 397 -18.72 0.06 -5.08
CA LYS A 397 -19.45 -0.31 -6.32
C LYS A 397 -20.96 -0.50 -6.09
N ALA A 398 -21.39 -0.89 -4.88
CA ALA A 398 -22.80 -0.98 -4.50
C ALA A 398 -23.43 0.38 -4.15
N GLY A 399 -22.64 1.46 -4.17
CA GLY A 399 -23.06 2.84 -3.95
C GLY A 399 -22.74 3.40 -2.57
N VAL A 400 -22.01 2.66 -1.72
CA VAL A 400 -21.64 3.11 -0.37
C VAL A 400 -20.70 4.33 -0.46
N LYS A 401 -21.06 5.41 0.24
CA LYS A 401 -20.29 6.66 0.27
C LYS A 401 -19.69 6.98 1.63
N VAL A 402 -20.23 6.41 2.71
CA VAL A 402 -19.80 6.69 4.08
C VAL A 402 -19.69 5.41 4.90
N ILE A 403 -18.64 5.35 5.71
CA ILE A 403 -18.48 4.39 6.80
C ILE A 403 -18.63 5.13 8.13
N TYR A 404 -19.64 4.74 8.91
CA TYR A 404 -19.86 5.22 10.27
C TYR A 404 -19.09 4.35 11.27
N LEU A 405 -18.40 4.98 12.22
CA LEU A 405 -17.46 4.29 13.11
C LEU A 405 -17.73 4.67 14.58
N GLU A 406 -18.07 3.67 15.40
CA GLU A 406 -18.33 3.86 16.84
C GLU A 406 -17.09 4.32 17.61
N HIS A 407 -15.93 3.75 17.30
CA HIS A 407 -14.68 3.99 18.03
C HIS A 407 -14.09 5.40 17.84
N PHE A 408 -14.78 6.30 17.16
CA PHE A 408 -14.36 7.69 17.03
C PHE A 408 -15.40 8.63 17.64
N LEU A 409 -14.90 9.70 18.25
CA LEU A 409 -15.72 10.67 18.96
C LEU A 409 -15.87 11.91 18.09
N THR A 410 -17.10 12.34 17.89
CA THR A 410 -17.48 13.53 17.10
C THR A 410 -16.82 14.81 17.64
N ASP A 411 -16.73 14.93 18.96
CA ASP A 411 -16.16 16.08 19.69
C ASP A 411 -14.62 16.11 19.76
N PHE A 412 -13.94 14.98 19.48
CA PHE A 412 -12.48 14.88 19.59
C PHE A 412 -11.79 14.49 18.28
N HIS A 413 -12.32 13.52 17.54
CA HIS A 413 -11.63 12.91 16.40
C HIS A 413 -12.17 13.37 15.04
N GLN A 414 -13.36 13.98 14.96
CA GLN A 414 -13.99 14.28 13.66
C GLN A 414 -13.19 15.25 12.79
N ALA A 415 -12.58 16.29 13.36
CA ALA A 415 -11.78 17.23 12.58
C ALA A 415 -10.54 16.57 11.93
N GLU A 416 -9.95 15.60 12.62
CA GLU A 416 -8.80 14.84 12.14
C GLU A 416 -9.22 13.77 11.13
N LEU A 417 -10.39 13.14 11.35
CA LEU A 417 -11.03 12.27 10.36
C LEU A 417 -11.38 13.04 9.09
N ASP A 418 -11.86 14.28 9.18
CA ASP A 418 -12.17 15.12 8.03
C ASP A 418 -10.89 15.47 7.25
N LEU A 419 -9.78 15.71 7.93
CA LEU A 419 -8.48 15.92 7.29
C LEU A 419 -7.99 14.63 6.62
N PHE A 420 -8.16 13.48 7.27
CA PHE A 420 -7.86 12.17 6.68
C PHE A 420 -8.73 11.89 5.45
N ASN A 421 -10.03 12.17 5.52
CA ASN A 421 -10.97 12.01 4.41
C ASN A 421 -10.58 12.85 3.19
N GLN A 422 -9.98 14.02 3.42
CA GLN A 422 -9.50 14.90 2.36
C GLN A 422 -8.17 14.42 1.79
N THR A 423 -7.20 14.07 2.64
CA THR A 423 -5.79 13.96 2.24
C THR A 423 -5.24 12.53 2.21
N GLY A 424 -5.95 11.58 2.83
CA GLY A 424 -5.44 10.24 3.12
C GLY A 424 -4.32 10.21 4.15
N THR A 425 -3.96 11.34 4.76
CA THR A 425 -2.93 11.42 5.80
C THR A 425 -3.59 11.42 7.17
N LEU A 426 -3.20 10.49 8.03
CA LEU A 426 -3.61 10.48 9.43
C LEU A 426 -2.79 11.50 10.22
N PRO A 427 -3.42 12.53 10.81
CA PRO A 427 -2.72 13.47 11.70
C PRO A 427 -2.11 12.76 12.90
N GLU A 428 -1.06 13.31 13.49
CA GLU A 428 -0.28 12.65 14.54
C GLU A 428 -1.14 12.13 15.71
N ALA A 429 -2.02 12.97 16.25
CA ALA A 429 -2.88 12.60 17.38
C ALA A 429 -3.86 11.47 17.02
N LEU A 430 -4.54 11.57 15.87
CA LEU A 430 -5.41 10.49 15.38
C LEU A 430 -4.62 9.20 15.07
N ARG A 431 -3.40 9.34 14.52
CA ARG A 431 -2.52 8.20 14.22
C ARG A 431 -2.14 7.44 15.48
N GLN A 432 -1.80 8.16 16.55
CA GLN A 432 -1.48 7.57 17.85
C GLN A 432 -2.72 6.89 18.44
N TYR A 433 -3.85 7.59 18.48
CA TYR A 433 -5.12 7.04 18.97
C TYR A 433 -5.53 5.74 18.27
N VAL A 434 -5.45 5.72 16.93
CA VAL A 434 -5.75 4.51 16.14
C VAL A 434 -4.74 3.40 16.41
N ALA A 435 -3.46 3.72 16.62
CA ALA A 435 -2.45 2.72 16.95
C ALA A 435 -2.73 2.07 18.32
N ASP A 436 -3.18 2.85 19.30
CA ASP A 436 -3.52 2.35 20.63
C ASP A 436 -4.79 1.48 20.59
N LEU A 437 -5.83 1.89 19.85
CA LEU A 437 -7.00 1.05 19.59
C LEU A 437 -6.63 -0.27 18.90
N ASP A 438 -5.81 -0.19 17.84
CA ASP A 438 -5.39 -1.37 17.09
C ASP A 438 -4.57 -2.33 17.95
N ALA A 439 -3.67 -1.81 18.80
CA ALA A 439 -2.86 -2.60 19.71
C ALA A 439 -3.69 -3.30 20.78
N LEU A 440 -4.65 -2.60 21.39
CA LEU A 440 -5.57 -3.20 22.37
C LEU A 440 -6.44 -4.27 21.73
N ALA A 441 -7.03 -3.96 20.59
CA ALA A 441 -7.93 -4.85 19.87
C ALA A 441 -7.22 -6.09 19.31
N SER A 442 -5.95 -5.98 18.92
CA SER A 442 -5.15 -7.13 18.48
C SER A 442 -4.50 -7.91 19.61
N GLN A 443 -4.70 -7.51 20.87
CA GLN A 443 -3.97 -8.03 22.03
C GLN A 443 -2.45 -7.96 21.82
N PHE A 444 -1.98 -6.85 21.23
CA PHE A 444 -0.60 -6.55 20.89
C PHE A 444 0.02 -7.48 19.83
N GLU A 445 -0.79 -8.26 19.11
CA GLU A 445 -0.32 -9.07 17.99
C GLU A 445 -0.27 -8.29 16.68
N VAL A 446 0.67 -8.65 15.81
CA VAL A 446 0.76 -8.09 14.46
C VAL A 446 -0.31 -8.73 13.58
N THR A 447 -1.21 -7.91 13.04
CA THR A 447 -2.28 -8.36 12.14
C THR A 447 -2.44 -7.38 10.96
N PRO A 448 -2.75 -7.87 9.74
CA PRO A 448 -3.09 -7.00 8.62
C PRO A 448 -4.53 -6.44 8.71
N TYR A 449 -5.32 -6.87 9.69
CA TYR A 449 -6.75 -6.53 9.81
C TYR A 449 -7.00 -5.61 11.00
N THR A 450 -6.67 -4.33 10.80
CA THR A 450 -6.76 -3.29 11.84
C THR A 450 -7.72 -2.17 11.44
N LEU A 451 -8.17 -1.35 12.39
CA LEU A 451 -9.01 -0.20 12.14
C LEU A 451 -8.30 0.82 11.25
N LYS A 452 -6.98 1.00 11.42
CA LYS A 452 -6.16 1.78 10.48
C LYS A 452 -6.31 1.30 9.05
N LYS A 453 -6.29 -0.01 8.82
CA LYS A 453 -6.44 -0.60 7.47
C LYS A 453 -7.85 -0.40 6.92
N VAL A 454 -8.89 -0.47 7.76
CA VAL A 454 -10.27 -0.12 7.37
C VAL A 454 -10.35 1.33 6.88
N LEU A 455 -9.76 2.29 7.63
CA LEU A 455 -9.72 3.70 7.24
C LEU A 455 -9.03 3.89 5.88
N TYR A 456 -7.86 3.28 5.68
CA TYR A 456 -7.14 3.38 4.39
C TYR A 456 -7.89 2.69 3.25
N ALA A 457 -8.55 1.55 3.49
CA ALA A 457 -9.38 0.89 2.48
C ALA A 457 -10.56 1.79 2.07
N ALA A 458 -11.24 2.43 3.04
CA ALA A 458 -12.31 3.40 2.77
C ALA A 458 -11.78 4.59 1.96
N HIS A 459 -10.64 5.16 2.39
CA HIS A 459 -10.02 6.28 1.69
C HIS A 459 -9.55 5.90 0.26
N ALA A 460 -9.09 4.68 0.02
CA ALA A 460 -8.73 4.25 -1.33
C ALA A 460 -9.94 4.20 -2.29
N GLN A 461 -11.16 4.01 -1.76
CA GLN A 461 -12.38 3.79 -2.54
C GLN A 461 -13.32 4.99 -2.56
N GLY A 462 -12.91 6.18 -2.14
CA GLY A 462 -13.83 7.33 -2.09
C GLY A 462 -14.83 7.30 -0.92
N VAL A 463 -14.79 6.28 -0.07
CA VAL A 463 -15.69 6.16 1.10
C VAL A 463 -15.17 7.06 2.22
N ARG A 464 -16.06 7.88 2.80
CA ARG A 464 -15.74 8.83 3.87
C ARG A 464 -15.93 8.18 5.24
N ALA A 465 -14.98 8.38 6.16
CA ALA A 465 -15.13 7.99 7.55
C ALA A 465 -15.88 9.06 8.37
N GLN A 466 -16.80 8.65 9.22
CA GLN A 466 -17.59 9.53 10.08
C GLN A 466 -17.72 8.93 11.48
N ALA A 467 -17.35 9.69 12.51
CA ALA A 467 -17.60 9.32 13.90
C ALA A 467 -19.10 9.32 14.19
N ILE A 468 -19.56 8.38 15.00
CA ILE A 468 -20.98 8.29 15.44
C ILE A 468 -21.13 8.13 16.95
N ASP A 469 -20.08 8.40 17.73
CA ASP A 469 -20.18 8.50 19.19
C ASP A 469 -19.61 9.84 19.69
N CYS A 470 -19.73 10.13 20.98
CA CYS A 470 -19.11 11.28 21.64
C CYS A 470 -18.54 10.87 23.01
N LEU A 471 -17.73 11.74 23.61
CA LEU A 471 -17.14 11.48 24.92
C LEU A 471 -18.18 11.07 25.97
N ALA A 472 -19.31 11.79 25.99
CA ALA A 472 -20.39 11.61 26.96
C ALA A 472 -20.99 10.19 26.94
N SER A 473 -21.06 9.56 25.77
CA SER A 473 -21.56 8.19 25.62
C SER A 473 -20.44 7.14 25.69
N TYR A 474 -19.31 7.35 25.03
CA TYR A 474 -18.28 6.33 24.87
C TYR A 474 -17.61 5.89 26.18
N ARG A 475 -17.24 6.83 27.06
CA ARG A 475 -16.40 6.54 28.24
C ARG A 475 -17.11 5.87 29.42
N GLN A 476 -18.44 5.93 29.45
CA GLN A 476 -19.27 5.27 30.48
C GLN A 476 -18.83 5.50 31.94
N ALA A 477 -18.21 6.64 32.24
CA ALA A 477 -17.56 6.88 33.53
C ALA A 477 -18.58 7.34 34.59
N TRP A 478 -19.27 6.41 35.26
CA TRP A 478 -20.11 6.68 36.45
C TRP A 478 -19.50 6.12 37.73
N HIS A 479 -19.87 6.71 38.86
CA HIS A 479 -19.70 6.02 40.15
C HIS A 479 -20.65 4.80 40.23
N GLU A 480 -21.92 4.99 39.85
CA GLU A 480 -22.93 3.94 39.79
C GLU A 480 -23.67 4.05 38.46
N LYS A 481 -23.57 2.99 37.64
CA LYS A 481 -24.15 2.97 36.29
C LYS A 481 -25.68 2.89 36.41
N PRO A 482 -26.44 3.78 35.77
CA PRO A 482 -27.88 3.89 36.05
C PRO A 482 -28.74 2.79 35.41
N SER A 483 -28.20 1.96 34.51
CA SER A 483 -28.77 0.68 34.07
C SER A 483 -27.70 -0.13 33.35
N SER A 484 -27.87 -1.45 33.19
CA SER A 484 -26.94 -2.28 32.41
C SER A 484 -26.91 -1.88 30.92
N THR A 485 -28.03 -1.40 30.38
CA THR A 485 -28.25 -1.03 28.98
C THR A 485 -27.99 0.44 28.63
N ILE A 486 -27.56 1.27 29.60
CA ILE A 486 -27.46 2.72 29.35
C ILE A 486 -26.48 3.07 28.22
N ARG A 487 -25.43 2.25 27.99
CA ARG A 487 -24.52 2.45 26.86
C ARG A 487 -25.25 2.27 25.53
N GLN A 488 -26.07 1.23 25.42
CA GLN A 488 -26.87 0.94 24.22
C GLN A 488 -27.88 2.05 23.98
N GLU A 489 -28.58 2.51 25.01
CA GLU A 489 -29.49 3.65 24.91
C GLU A 489 -28.74 4.90 24.40
N MET A 490 -27.65 5.31 25.05
CA MET A 490 -26.96 6.56 24.72
C MET A 490 -26.30 6.54 23.35
N MET A 491 -25.51 5.50 23.04
CA MET A 491 -24.78 5.44 21.78
C MET A 491 -25.75 5.31 20.60
N ASN A 492 -26.75 4.42 20.69
CA ASN A 492 -27.67 4.20 19.56
C ASN A 492 -28.49 5.48 19.28
N PHE A 493 -28.98 6.15 20.32
CA PHE A 493 -29.66 7.44 20.19
C PHE A 493 -28.75 8.52 19.58
N PHE A 494 -27.50 8.63 20.06
CA PHE A 494 -26.55 9.60 19.56
C PHE A 494 -26.18 9.34 18.09
N ALA A 495 -25.82 8.11 17.76
CA ALA A 495 -25.49 7.67 16.41
C ALA A 495 -26.66 7.90 15.44
N HIS A 496 -27.89 7.57 15.82
CA HIS A 496 -29.10 7.88 15.05
C HIS A 496 -29.20 9.36 14.67
N ARG A 497 -28.93 10.26 15.63
CA ARG A 497 -28.92 11.71 15.37
C ARG A 497 -27.78 12.11 14.42
N VAL A 498 -26.57 11.59 14.63
CA VAL A 498 -25.43 11.92 13.77
C VAL A 498 -25.65 11.44 12.34
N ILE A 499 -26.14 10.21 12.15
CA ILE A 499 -26.47 9.65 10.83
C ILE A 499 -27.55 10.51 10.16
N ALA A 500 -28.61 10.89 10.87
CA ALA A 500 -29.66 11.74 10.33
C ALA A 500 -29.14 13.13 9.89
N ILE A 501 -28.30 13.77 10.72
CA ILE A 501 -27.69 15.08 10.41
C ILE A 501 -26.75 14.96 9.20
N ASP A 502 -25.92 13.92 9.16
CA ASP A 502 -24.97 13.67 8.08
C ASP A 502 -25.69 13.44 6.73
N GLN A 503 -26.70 12.58 6.72
CA GLN A 503 -27.49 12.26 5.52
C GLN A 503 -28.32 13.47 5.05
N ALA A 504 -28.87 14.26 5.96
CA ALA A 504 -29.60 15.48 5.62
C ALA A 504 -28.69 16.58 5.05
N SER A 505 -27.50 16.76 5.63
CA SER A 505 -26.59 17.86 5.28
C SER A 505 -25.76 17.59 4.04
N ARG A 506 -25.40 16.31 3.80
CA ARG A 506 -24.47 15.89 2.73
C ARG A 506 -25.16 15.07 1.64
N GLY A 507 -26.47 14.89 1.75
CA GLY A 507 -27.33 14.20 0.81
C GLY A 507 -27.47 12.70 1.12
N PRO A 508 -28.65 12.11 0.83
CA PRO A 508 -28.90 10.71 1.08
C PRO A 508 -27.93 9.83 0.29
N SER A 509 -27.36 8.83 0.96
CA SER A 509 -26.40 7.90 0.36
C SER A 509 -26.36 6.59 1.11
N LYS A 510 -25.99 5.52 0.39
CA LYS A 510 -25.75 4.22 1.00
C LYS A 510 -24.57 4.28 1.94
N TRP A 511 -24.66 3.55 3.03
CA TRP A 511 -23.69 3.60 4.11
C TRP A 511 -23.45 2.23 4.73
N VAL A 512 -22.29 2.10 5.37
CA VAL A 512 -21.96 0.97 6.24
C VAL A 512 -21.56 1.50 7.61
N ALA A 513 -21.90 0.81 8.69
CA ALA A 513 -21.45 1.14 10.04
C ALA A 513 -20.60 -0.01 10.61
N LEU A 514 -19.57 0.33 11.37
CA LEU A 514 -18.81 -0.62 12.19
C LEU A 514 -19.03 -0.24 13.66
N VAL A 515 -19.68 -1.14 14.39
CA VAL A 515 -20.11 -0.95 15.78
C VAL A 515 -19.94 -2.24 16.58
N GLY A 516 -19.95 -2.15 17.90
CA GLY A 516 -19.99 -3.30 18.79
C GLY A 516 -21.26 -4.14 18.59
N ASN A 517 -21.16 -5.45 18.81
CA ASN A 517 -22.28 -6.38 18.59
C ASN A 517 -23.59 -5.97 19.30
N SER A 518 -23.52 -5.37 20.49
CA SER A 518 -24.71 -4.92 21.25
C SER A 518 -25.37 -3.65 20.70
N HIS A 519 -24.74 -2.98 19.73
CA HIS A 519 -25.27 -1.78 19.05
C HIS A 519 -25.86 -2.09 17.67
N ALA A 520 -25.54 -3.26 17.10
CA ALA A 520 -25.90 -3.60 15.73
C ALA A 520 -27.41 -3.81 15.55
N ASN A 521 -28.00 -4.67 16.39
CA ASN A 521 -29.42 -5.03 16.39
C ASN A 521 -29.99 -4.96 17.82
N ASN A 522 -31.25 -5.36 18.00
CA ASN A 522 -31.90 -5.35 19.30
C ASN A 522 -31.06 -6.09 20.35
N PHE A 523 -30.74 -5.38 21.44
CA PHE A 523 -30.01 -5.93 22.57
C PHE A 523 -30.77 -5.63 23.86
N MET A 524 -31.21 -6.68 24.55
CA MET A 524 -31.93 -6.58 25.82
C MET A 524 -33.14 -5.61 25.78
N GLY A 525 -33.85 -5.55 24.65
CA GLY A 525 -35.02 -4.69 24.47
C GLY A 525 -34.72 -3.30 23.93
N ILE A 526 -33.45 -2.90 23.81
CA ILE A 526 -33.05 -1.63 23.18
C ILE A 526 -32.84 -1.87 21.69
N ALA A 527 -33.50 -1.08 20.84
CA ALA A 527 -33.33 -1.16 19.39
C ALA A 527 -31.90 -0.75 18.99
N GLY A 528 -31.27 -1.55 18.12
CA GLY A 528 -29.95 -1.28 17.55
C GLY A 528 -30.03 -0.37 16.33
N LEU A 529 -28.89 0.00 15.77
CA LEU A 529 -28.83 0.85 14.58
C LEU A 529 -29.54 0.23 13.38
N ALA A 530 -29.53 -1.10 13.26
CA ALA A 530 -30.27 -1.78 12.20
C ALA A 530 -31.77 -1.47 12.28
N GLU A 531 -32.40 -1.65 13.45
CA GLU A 531 -33.82 -1.35 13.63
C GLU A 531 -34.12 0.15 13.54
N MET A 532 -33.22 0.99 14.07
CA MET A 532 -33.40 2.44 14.09
C MET A 532 -33.37 3.07 12.70
N GLU A 533 -32.45 2.61 11.84
CA GLU A 533 -32.30 3.16 10.50
C GLU A 533 -33.07 2.40 9.42
N GLY A 534 -33.70 1.26 9.77
CA GLY A 534 -34.30 0.37 8.77
C GLY A 534 -33.23 -0.32 7.90
N ALA A 535 -32.08 -0.60 8.50
CA ALA A 535 -30.91 -1.20 7.86
C ALA A 535 -30.79 -2.71 8.17
N ILE A 536 -29.93 -3.40 7.44
CA ILE A 536 -29.60 -4.82 7.69
C ILE A 536 -28.41 -4.87 8.65
N GLY A 537 -28.55 -5.63 9.72
CA GLY A 537 -27.48 -5.94 10.65
C GLY A 537 -26.77 -7.25 10.29
N LEU A 538 -25.44 -7.22 10.42
CA LEU A 538 -24.56 -8.33 10.10
C LEU A 538 -23.60 -8.55 11.27
N ARG A 539 -23.76 -9.68 11.96
CA ARG A 539 -22.78 -10.15 12.92
C ARG A 539 -21.66 -10.88 12.19
N VAL A 540 -20.41 -10.59 12.56
CA VAL A 540 -19.26 -11.32 12.05
C VAL A 540 -18.75 -12.29 13.11
N GLU A 541 -18.37 -13.49 12.69
CA GLU A 541 -17.85 -14.56 13.55
C GLU A 541 -16.50 -15.04 12.99
N ASP A 542 -15.47 -15.02 13.82
CA ASP A 542 -14.16 -15.55 13.46
C ASP A 542 -14.18 -17.09 13.50
N ILE A 543 -13.83 -17.73 12.38
CA ILE A 543 -13.67 -19.19 12.29
C ILE A 543 -12.23 -19.56 11.95
N GLU A 544 -11.86 -20.82 12.15
CA GLU A 544 -10.52 -21.31 11.83
C GLU A 544 -10.33 -21.49 10.31
N VAL A 545 -9.09 -21.27 9.84
CA VAL A 545 -8.73 -21.56 8.45
C VAL A 545 -8.97 -23.05 8.16
N GLY A 546 -9.78 -23.34 7.15
CA GLY A 546 -10.17 -24.70 6.77
C GLY A 546 -11.59 -25.09 7.19
N GLN A 547 -12.23 -24.34 8.10
CA GLN A 547 -13.66 -24.48 8.35
C GLN A 547 -14.46 -23.87 7.18
N SER A 548 -15.55 -24.53 6.79
CA SER A 548 -16.46 -24.00 5.77
C SER A 548 -17.28 -22.86 6.35
N GLY A 549 -16.84 -21.62 6.14
CA GLY A 549 -17.59 -20.42 6.48
C GLY A 549 -18.65 -20.08 5.44
N GLY A 550 -19.60 -19.24 5.83
CA GLY A 550 -20.63 -18.74 4.93
C GLY A 550 -21.34 -17.52 5.50
N ILE A 551 -22.26 -16.98 4.70
CA ILE A 551 -23.21 -15.96 5.12
C ILE A 551 -24.61 -16.58 5.17
N GLY A 552 -25.36 -16.29 6.23
CA GLY A 552 -26.70 -16.83 6.44
C GLY A 552 -27.48 -16.04 7.48
N VAL A 553 -28.72 -16.45 7.74
CA VAL A 553 -29.50 -15.92 8.87
C VAL A 553 -28.74 -16.16 10.16
N ASP A 554 -28.68 -15.15 11.04
CA ASP A 554 -27.97 -15.29 12.31
C ASP A 554 -28.75 -16.21 13.28
N PRO A 555 -28.18 -17.34 13.75
CA PRO A 555 -28.79 -18.14 14.81
C PRO A 555 -28.78 -17.44 16.18
N GLY A 556 -28.02 -16.35 16.33
CA GLY A 556 -27.70 -15.72 17.60
C GLY A 556 -26.51 -16.39 18.28
N HIS A 557 -25.94 -15.70 19.27
CA HIS A 557 -24.80 -16.16 20.05
C HIS A 557 -24.89 -15.64 21.48
N THR A 558 -24.51 -16.47 22.44
CA THR A 558 -24.35 -16.06 23.83
C THR A 558 -22.88 -15.88 24.11
N PHE A 559 -22.50 -14.71 24.60
CA PHE A 559 -21.13 -14.40 25.02
C PHE A 559 -21.14 -13.97 26.49
N GLU A 560 -19.99 -14.04 27.14
CA GLU A 560 -19.79 -13.52 28.49
C GLU A 560 -19.08 -12.17 28.39
N GLU A 561 -19.69 -11.14 28.99
CA GLU A 561 -19.10 -9.81 29.13
C GLU A 561 -19.28 -9.38 30.58
N ASP A 562 -18.20 -8.97 31.24
CA ASP A 562 -18.15 -8.62 32.67
C ASP A 562 -18.77 -9.67 33.61
N GLY A 563 -18.63 -10.95 33.27
CA GLY A 563 -19.15 -12.08 34.06
C GLY A 563 -20.67 -12.29 33.93
N MET A 564 -21.33 -11.60 33.01
CA MET A 564 -22.74 -11.77 32.69
C MET A 564 -22.89 -12.36 31.29
N ALA A 565 -23.70 -13.41 31.17
CA ALA A 565 -24.07 -13.96 29.87
C ALA A 565 -25.04 -13.01 29.16
N ALA A 566 -24.64 -12.52 27.99
CA ALA A 566 -25.45 -11.68 27.13
C ALA A 566 -25.72 -12.39 25.81
N TRP A 567 -26.96 -12.25 25.31
CA TRP A 567 -27.37 -12.83 24.04
C TRP A 567 -27.42 -11.75 22.96
N ILE A 568 -26.75 -12.00 21.84
CA ILE A 568 -26.73 -11.14 20.66
C ILE A 568 -27.26 -11.89 19.44
N LYS A 569 -27.96 -11.17 18.58
CA LYS A 569 -28.42 -11.67 17.30
C LYS A 569 -28.58 -10.52 16.33
N SER A 570 -27.98 -10.66 15.16
CA SER A 570 -28.23 -9.81 14.01
C SER A 570 -29.22 -10.41 13.02
N ASP A 571 -29.47 -9.76 11.89
CA ASP A 571 -30.28 -10.37 10.84
C ASP A 571 -29.49 -11.47 10.12
N LEU A 572 -28.24 -11.16 9.80
CA LEU A 572 -27.31 -12.03 9.11
C LEU A 572 -26.09 -12.31 9.97
N ARG A 573 -25.45 -13.45 9.73
CA ARG A 573 -24.15 -13.84 10.27
C ARG A 573 -23.20 -14.16 9.13
N LEU A 574 -22.01 -13.59 9.17
CA LEU A 574 -20.89 -13.93 8.28
C LEU A 574 -19.78 -14.61 9.08
N GLN A 575 -19.35 -15.78 8.62
CA GLN A 575 -18.22 -16.49 9.21
C GLN A 575 -16.95 -16.22 8.39
N VAL A 576 -15.92 -15.66 9.03
CA VAL A 576 -14.68 -15.21 8.38
C VAL A 576 -13.50 -16.05 8.87
N PRO A 577 -12.78 -16.76 7.97
CA PRO A 577 -11.61 -17.54 8.37
C PRO A 577 -10.43 -16.64 8.73
N ILE A 578 -9.98 -16.74 9.98
CA ILE A 578 -8.84 -16.01 10.53
C ILE A 578 -7.67 -16.96 10.79
N SER A 579 -6.50 -16.62 10.27
CA SER A 579 -5.24 -17.28 10.65
C SER A 579 -4.87 -16.83 12.06
N ARG A 580 -4.88 -17.75 13.03
CA ARG A 580 -4.38 -17.51 14.38
C ARG A 580 -2.85 -17.72 14.37
N PRO A 581 -2.06 -16.91 15.09
CA PRO A 581 -0.59 -16.98 15.08
C PRO A 581 0.02 -18.25 15.71
N TRP A 582 -0.79 -19.23 16.10
CA TRP A 582 -0.36 -20.53 16.60
C TRP A 582 -1.17 -21.65 15.96
N MET A 583 -0.88 -21.93 14.69
CA MET A 583 -1.08 -23.23 14.06
C MET A 583 0.04 -23.49 13.05
#